data_AF-A0A258KMH5-F1
#
_entry.id   AF-A0A258KMH5-F1
#
_cell.length_a   1.000
_cell.length_b   1.000
_cell.length_c   1.000
_cell.angle_alpha   90.00
_cell.angle_beta   90.00
_cell.angle_gamma   90.00
#
_symmetry.space_group_name_H-M   'P 1'
#
loop_
_entity.id
_entity.type
_entity.pdbx_description
1 polymer ?
#
loop_
_entity_poly.entity_id
_entity_poly.type
_entity_poly.pdbx_seq_one_letter_code
_entity_poly.pdbx_strand_id
1 'polypeptide(L)'
;YMISSYGEKDIDEMIGYTKRAGLVSLYHEGPFKSWGNFVLNQEQFPNGKEGLKNCVDKAHAAGLYLGMHTLTNFINTNDPYITPVPDNRLSVTGISTLNRNIDADQNTIEVMSPEYFNDEKGNNLHTVKIGSELIRYKSVSSTAPYLLLDCQRGSFGTTKSAHQAGDQVGKLFDHSYNVFFPNLDMQRDIAKNIAGLMNETGVDHLDLDGHEGALASGQGDYALELFAKDVYDQVKHDFIIGTSLSKTFYWHIGSYYNWGEPWYGGFKESMQQYRIDNQGLFDRNYMPHMLGWYLLAENTTLPEMEWMLSRAAGYNAGFAMVARPAALRKNSQTDQLLDAIREWELARNGNAFSKAQQEELKNPKNEFHLEKREEGKWTLHQYAMSPVFTREKFERQPGEPTHTTWNLQYKWKEQPLQFRMQITGEKGSVKNIKMLIDNYKELLFPVELAAGESLVSDGTELIRLYDKNGKPKSSFKLQTNPPKVSAGAHVILIDSEYPEDDSPKIEVQFKGLDKMEEIEV
;
A
#
# COMPACT_ATOMS: atom_id res chain seq x y z
N TYR A 1 6.31 10.49 -3.69
CA TYR A 1 6.60 10.03 -5.06
C TYR A 1 5.47 9.13 -5.56
N MET A 2 5.37 8.87 -6.86
CA MET A 2 4.33 7.99 -7.43
C MET A 2 4.91 6.59 -7.68
N ILE A 3 4.24 5.56 -7.20
CA ILE A 3 4.54 4.16 -7.47
C ILE A 3 3.59 3.63 -8.54
N SER A 4 4.08 2.92 -9.55
CA SER A 4 3.21 2.39 -10.61
C SER A 4 3.81 1.16 -11.30
N SER A 5 2.97 0.36 -11.97
CA SER A 5 3.40 -0.71 -12.88
C SER A 5 3.17 -0.24 -14.30
N TYR A 6 4.25 0.11 -14.98
CA TYR A 6 4.24 0.67 -16.34
C TYR A 6 5.22 -0.07 -17.23
N GLY A 7 4.87 -0.24 -18.50
CA GLY A 7 5.86 -0.64 -19.52
C GLY A 7 6.43 0.57 -20.25
N GLU A 8 7.36 0.31 -21.18
CA GLU A 8 7.92 1.33 -22.07
C GLU A 8 6.83 2.12 -22.82
N LYS A 9 5.68 1.49 -23.11
CA LYS A 9 4.54 2.12 -23.81
C LYS A 9 3.71 3.07 -22.94
N ASP A 10 3.75 2.91 -21.61
CA ASP A 10 2.92 3.67 -20.68
C ASP A 10 3.72 4.84 -20.04
N ILE A 11 5.03 4.93 -20.31
CA ILE A 11 5.94 5.87 -19.62
C ILE A 11 5.53 7.34 -19.75
N ASP A 12 5.15 7.79 -20.95
CA ASP A 12 4.83 9.21 -21.20
C ASP A 12 3.55 9.62 -20.44
N GLU A 13 2.57 8.72 -20.37
CA GLU A 13 1.33 8.91 -19.61
C GLU A 13 1.65 9.00 -18.10
N MET A 14 2.48 8.08 -17.59
CA MET A 14 2.83 8.05 -16.18
C MET A 14 3.70 9.22 -15.73
N ILE A 15 4.60 9.71 -16.60
CA ILE A 15 5.31 10.97 -16.39
C ILE A 15 4.30 12.11 -16.29
N GLY A 16 3.33 12.18 -17.20
CA GLY A 16 2.26 13.19 -17.18
C GLY A 16 1.49 13.21 -15.85
N TYR A 17 1.05 12.04 -15.37
CA TYR A 17 0.37 11.93 -14.08
C TYR A 17 1.26 12.33 -12.89
N THR A 18 2.53 11.91 -12.90
CA THR A 18 3.48 12.25 -11.84
C THR A 18 3.72 13.76 -11.75
N LYS A 19 3.91 14.42 -12.90
CA LYS A 19 4.06 15.89 -12.98
C LYS A 19 2.79 16.61 -12.53
N ARG A 20 1.61 16.14 -12.93
CA ARG A 20 0.34 16.75 -12.52
C ARG A 20 0.17 16.72 -11.01
N ALA A 21 0.57 15.62 -10.38
CA ALA A 21 0.58 15.49 -8.93
C ALA A 21 1.65 16.33 -8.23
N GLY A 22 2.56 16.98 -8.95
CA GLY A 22 3.66 17.73 -8.33
C GLY A 22 4.64 16.86 -7.56
N LEU A 23 4.69 15.56 -7.88
CA LEU A 23 5.60 14.61 -7.23
C LEU A 23 6.95 14.59 -7.94
N VAL A 24 8.03 14.39 -7.18
CA VAL A 24 9.41 14.50 -7.69
C VAL A 24 9.93 13.25 -8.42
N SER A 25 9.22 12.12 -8.30
CA SER A 25 9.70 10.85 -8.84
C SER A 25 8.57 9.91 -9.27
N LEU A 26 8.80 9.21 -10.38
CA LEU A 26 8.03 8.06 -10.84
C LEU A 26 8.81 6.77 -10.54
N TYR A 27 8.22 5.87 -9.76
CA TYR A 27 8.84 4.70 -9.19
C TYR A 27 8.14 3.43 -9.68
N HIS A 28 8.87 2.49 -10.27
CA HIS A 28 8.29 1.25 -10.78
C HIS A 28 8.09 0.22 -9.65
N GLU A 29 6.88 -0.30 -9.48
CA GLU A 29 6.52 -1.18 -8.33
C GLU A 29 7.10 -2.60 -8.39
N GLY A 30 7.55 -3.05 -9.56
CA GLY A 30 8.25 -4.32 -9.70
C GLY A 30 8.63 -4.65 -11.15
N PRO A 31 9.76 -4.14 -11.67
CA PRO A 31 10.11 -4.27 -13.09
C PRO A 31 10.79 -5.60 -13.43
N PHE A 32 10.99 -6.47 -12.44
CA PHE A 32 11.84 -7.65 -12.56
C PHE A 32 11.05 -8.94 -12.71
N LYS A 33 11.51 -9.79 -13.62
CA LYS A 33 11.14 -11.20 -13.72
C LYS A 33 11.95 -12.06 -12.75
N SER A 34 13.15 -11.61 -12.38
CA SER A 34 14.06 -12.33 -11.49
C SER A 34 14.90 -11.36 -10.67
N TRP A 35 15.00 -11.58 -9.36
CA TRP A 35 15.60 -10.64 -8.40
C TRP A 35 17.09 -10.87 -8.11
N GLY A 36 17.65 -12.07 -8.29
CA GLY A 36 19.08 -12.29 -8.03
C GLY A 36 19.98 -11.57 -9.04
N ASN A 37 19.61 -11.65 -10.31
CA ASN A 37 20.27 -10.97 -11.42
C ASN A 37 19.55 -9.71 -11.91
N PHE A 38 18.43 -9.31 -11.27
CA PHE A 38 17.60 -8.16 -11.65
C PHE A 38 17.22 -8.16 -13.15
N VAL A 39 16.79 -9.32 -13.63
CA VAL A 39 16.35 -9.50 -15.02
C VAL A 39 15.02 -8.79 -15.22
N LEU A 40 14.97 -7.80 -16.11
CA LEU A 40 13.76 -7.05 -16.42
C LEU A 40 12.67 -7.94 -17.02
N ASN A 41 11.41 -7.63 -16.71
CA ASN A 41 10.26 -8.26 -17.32
C ASN A 41 10.14 -7.82 -18.79
N GLN A 42 10.32 -8.76 -19.72
CA GLN A 42 10.29 -8.51 -21.16
C GLN A 42 8.93 -8.03 -21.69
N GLU A 43 7.82 -8.27 -20.98
CA GLU A 43 6.51 -7.75 -21.37
C GLU A 43 6.40 -6.24 -21.11
N GLN A 44 7.07 -5.75 -20.05
CA GLN A 44 7.10 -4.33 -19.68
C GLN A 44 8.25 -3.61 -20.39
N PHE A 45 9.41 -4.26 -20.48
CA PHE A 45 10.66 -3.75 -21.06
C PHE A 45 11.15 -4.67 -22.19
N PRO A 46 10.46 -4.71 -23.34
CA PRO A 46 10.86 -5.54 -24.48
C PRO A 46 12.25 -5.19 -25.04
N ASN A 47 12.72 -3.95 -24.83
CA ASN A 47 14.07 -3.51 -25.20
C ASN A 47 15.08 -3.65 -24.04
N GLY A 48 14.71 -4.35 -22.96
CA GLY A 48 15.56 -4.61 -21.80
C GLY A 48 16.09 -3.33 -21.16
N LYS A 49 17.40 -3.32 -20.85
CA LYS A 49 18.06 -2.18 -20.20
C LYS A 49 18.03 -0.90 -21.03
N GLU A 50 18.08 -1.00 -22.36
CA GLU A 50 17.95 0.16 -23.25
C GLU A 50 16.55 0.77 -23.17
N GLY A 51 15.51 -0.07 -23.09
CA GLY A 51 14.15 0.35 -22.82
C GLY A 51 13.99 1.10 -21.51
N LEU A 52 14.52 0.55 -20.41
CA LEU A 52 14.53 1.21 -19.11
C LEU A 52 15.31 2.52 -19.14
N LYS A 53 16.47 2.56 -19.80
CA LYS A 53 17.25 3.79 -19.99
C LYS A 53 16.44 4.86 -20.72
N ASN A 54 15.73 4.51 -21.78
CA ASN A 54 14.89 5.46 -22.50
C ASN A 54 13.75 6.01 -21.60
N CYS A 55 13.21 5.19 -20.70
CA CYS A 55 12.24 5.65 -19.70
C CYS A 55 12.87 6.65 -18.72
N VAL A 56 14.10 6.38 -18.24
CA VAL A 56 14.86 7.30 -17.38
C VAL A 56 15.10 8.63 -18.08
N ASP A 57 15.62 8.60 -19.31
CA ASP A 57 15.94 9.82 -20.07
C ASP A 57 14.70 10.70 -20.28
N LYS A 58 13.53 10.09 -20.52
CA LYS A 58 12.25 10.80 -20.60
C LYS A 58 11.81 11.41 -19.28
N ALA A 59 11.97 10.70 -18.16
CA ALA A 59 11.64 11.22 -16.83
C ALA A 59 12.56 12.39 -16.45
N HIS A 60 13.87 12.27 -16.70
CA HIS A 60 14.83 13.36 -16.48
C HIS A 60 14.52 14.59 -17.33
N ALA A 61 14.18 14.41 -18.61
CA ALA A 61 13.75 15.51 -19.48
C ALA A 61 12.48 16.21 -18.97
N ALA A 62 11.66 15.50 -18.20
CA ALA A 62 10.49 16.02 -17.52
C ALA A 62 10.77 16.63 -16.13
N GLY A 63 12.01 16.57 -15.64
CA GLY A 63 12.41 17.05 -14.31
C GLY A 63 12.07 16.10 -13.17
N LEU A 64 11.93 14.80 -13.44
CA LEU A 64 11.57 13.76 -12.47
C LEU A 64 12.71 12.76 -12.30
N TYR A 65 12.90 12.26 -11.08
CA TYR A 65 13.68 11.05 -10.83
C TYR A 65 12.90 9.81 -11.29
N LEU A 66 13.58 8.77 -11.74
CA LEU A 66 12.98 7.47 -12.05
C LEU A 66 13.50 6.41 -11.09
N GLY A 67 12.60 5.71 -10.43
CA GLY A 67 12.95 4.68 -9.46
C GLY A 67 12.44 3.28 -9.76
N MET A 68 12.94 2.31 -9.00
CA MET A 68 12.56 0.91 -9.13
C MET A 68 12.52 0.18 -7.79
N HIS A 69 11.49 -0.64 -7.62
CA HIS A 69 11.34 -1.54 -6.49
C HIS A 69 12.12 -2.85 -6.67
N THR A 70 12.81 -3.27 -5.61
CA THR A 70 13.60 -4.50 -5.57
C THR A 70 13.18 -5.37 -4.41
N LEU A 71 13.15 -6.70 -4.58
CA LEU A 71 13.39 -7.60 -3.46
C LEU A 71 14.88 -7.93 -3.42
N THR A 72 15.57 -7.18 -2.57
CA THR A 72 16.96 -6.80 -2.72
C THR A 72 17.95 -7.96 -2.65
N ASN A 73 17.71 -8.94 -1.78
CA ASN A 73 18.60 -10.10 -1.62
C ASN A 73 17.92 -11.44 -1.91
N PHE A 74 16.80 -11.39 -2.63
CA PHE A 74 15.97 -12.56 -2.90
C PHE A 74 16.36 -13.17 -4.24
N ILE A 75 16.44 -14.50 -4.33
CA ILE A 75 16.80 -15.20 -5.57
C ILE A 75 15.63 -16.10 -5.98
N ASN A 76 14.94 -15.76 -7.08
CA ASN A 76 13.85 -16.58 -7.59
C ASN A 76 14.35 -17.97 -8.00
N THR A 77 13.48 -18.97 -7.91
CA THR A 77 13.78 -20.35 -8.30
C THR A 77 14.11 -20.53 -9.79
N ASN A 78 13.79 -19.54 -10.63
CA ASN A 78 14.12 -19.50 -12.06
C ASN A 78 15.30 -18.55 -12.38
N ASP A 79 15.96 -17.99 -11.37
CA ASP A 79 17.10 -17.08 -11.55
C ASP A 79 18.33 -17.84 -12.09
N PRO A 80 19.18 -17.20 -12.90
CA PRO A 80 20.43 -17.80 -13.37
C PRO A 80 21.36 -18.35 -12.28
N TYR A 81 21.24 -17.88 -11.04
CA TYR A 81 21.96 -18.46 -9.90
C TYR A 81 21.41 -19.79 -9.39
N ILE A 82 20.20 -20.18 -9.82
CA ILE A 82 19.54 -21.43 -9.41
C ILE A 82 19.55 -22.47 -10.54
N THR A 83 19.31 -22.03 -11.78
CA THR A 83 19.00 -22.93 -12.89
C THR A 83 19.82 -22.61 -14.15
N PRO A 84 20.30 -23.62 -14.90
CA PRO A 84 20.18 -25.07 -14.64
C PRO A 84 21.20 -25.61 -13.63
N VAL A 85 22.16 -24.79 -13.20
CA VAL A 85 23.19 -25.17 -12.22
C VAL A 85 23.12 -24.21 -11.03
N PRO A 86 22.80 -24.70 -9.82
CA PRO A 86 22.70 -23.86 -8.64
C PRO A 86 24.09 -23.40 -8.19
N ASP A 87 24.24 -22.10 -7.92
CA ASP A 87 25.49 -21.53 -7.42
C ASP A 87 25.87 -22.18 -6.08
N ASN A 88 27.16 -22.45 -5.88
CA ASN A 88 27.66 -23.06 -4.65
C ASN A 88 27.58 -22.12 -3.44
N ARG A 89 27.36 -20.82 -3.67
CA ARG A 89 27.27 -19.78 -2.67
C ARG A 89 25.85 -19.54 -2.15
N LEU A 90 24.87 -20.36 -2.52
CA LEU A 90 23.54 -20.31 -1.90
C LEU A 90 23.64 -20.63 -0.39
N SER A 91 22.92 -19.85 0.41
CA SER A 91 22.90 -20.00 1.86
C SER A 91 22.21 -21.29 2.28
N VAL A 92 22.77 -21.92 3.30
CA VAL A 92 22.25 -23.15 3.91
C VAL A 92 21.97 -22.92 5.39
N THR A 93 20.86 -23.45 5.89
CA THR A 93 20.54 -23.43 7.34
C THR A 93 21.29 -24.51 8.10
N GLY A 94 21.78 -25.54 7.41
CA GLY A 94 22.61 -26.60 7.96
C GLY A 94 22.94 -27.68 6.93
N ILE A 95 23.82 -28.60 7.31
CA ILE A 95 24.36 -29.64 6.42
C ILE A 95 24.31 -30.99 7.12
N SER A 96 23.81 -31.99 6.39
CA SER A 96 23.98 -33.41 6.72
C SER A 96 24.78 -34.09 5.61
N THR A 97 24.97 -35.40 5.67
CA THR A 97 25.59 -36.17 4.58
C THR A 97 24.73 -37.36 4.19
N LEU A 98 24.88 -37.82 2.96
CA LEU A 98 24.27 -39.07 2.52
C LEU A 98 24.86 -40.26 3.28
N ASN A 99 24.00 -41.12 3.83
CA ASN A 99 24.45 -42.35 4.50
C ASN A 99 24.88 -43.43 3.48
N ARG A 100 24.28 -43.41 2.29
CA ARG A 100 24.54 -44.37 1.20
C ARG A 100 24.47 -43.68 -0.16
N ASN A 101 25.00 -44.34 -1.19
CA ASN A 101 24.85 -43.90 -2.57
C ASN A 101 23.36 -43.85 -2.96
N ILE A 102 22.99 -42.84 -3.76
CA ILE A 102 21.67 -42.71 -4.36
C ILE A 102 21.78 -42.64 -5.88
N ASP A 103 20.85 -43.27 -6.59
CA ASP A 103 20.73 -43.13 -8.05
C ASP A 103 19.97 -41.84 -8.42
N ALA A 104 19.76 -41.57 -9.72
CA ALA A 104 19.13 -40.34 -10.19
C ALA A 104 17.60 -40.28 -10.01
N ASP A 105 16.94 -41.40 -9.72
CA ASP A 105 15.48 -41.53 -9.71
C ASP A 105 14.91 -41.90 -8.34
N GLN A 106 15.77 -42.21 -7.37
CA GLN A 106 15.36 -42.42 -5.99
C GLN A 106 14.56 -41.24 -5.42
N ASN A 107 13.41 -41.58 -4.84
CA ASN A 107 12.45 -40.66 -4.24
C ASN A 107 12.49 -40.66 -2.70
N THR A 108 13.41 -41.41 -2.11
CA THR A 108 13.69 -41.41 -0.67
C THR A 108 15.20 -41.35 -0.49
N ILE A 109 15.67 -40.41 0.33
CA ILE A 109 17.10 -40.13 0.50
C ILE A 109 17.45 -40.27 1.96
N GLU A 110 18.37 -41.19 2.27
CA GLU A 110 18.84 -41.37 3.64
C GLU A 110 19.95 -40.39 3.99
N VAL A 111 19.75 -39.66 5.08
CA VAL A 111 20.70 -38.67 5.63
C VAL A 111 21.19 -39.13 6.99
N MET A 112 22.42 -38.75 7.34
CA MET A 112 23.03 -39.10 8.63
C MET A 112 22.30 -38.48 9.83
N SER A 113 21.75 -37.27 9.67
CA SER A 113 21.04 -36.52 10.70
C SER A 113 19.83 -35.79 10.08
N PRO A 114 18.66 -35.76 10.75
CA PRO A 114 17.45 -35.06 10.29
C PRO A 114 17.39 -33.59 10.74
N GLU A 115 18.34 -33.14 11.57
CA GLU A 115 18.27 -31.92 12.40
C GLU A 115 17.80 -30.67 11.64
N TYR A 116 18.33 -30.43 10.45
CA TYR A 116 18.08 -29.21 9.68
C TYR A 116 16.89 -29.31 8.72
N PHE A 117 16.31 -30.49 8.56
CA PHE A 117 15.32 -30.76 7.51
C PHE A 117 13.86 -30.72 8.01
N ASN A 118 13.66 -30.65 9.33
CA ASN A 118 12.35 -30.77 10.00
C ASN A 118 11.79 -29.46 10.56
N ASP A 119 12.43 -28.32 10.30
CA ASP A 119 11.89 -27.02 10.73
C ASP A 119 10.77 -26.56 9.80
N GLU A 120 9.51 -26.67 10.24
CA GLU A 120 8.33 -26.27 9.45
C GLU A 120 8.14 -24.74 9.37
N LYS A 121 8.79 -23.94 10.22
CA LYS A 121 8.58 -22.47 10.26
C LYS A 121 9.40 -21.71 9.21
N GLY A 122 10.47 -22.31 8.68
CA GLY A 122 11.42 -21.69 7.75
C GLY A 122 11.74 -22.56 6.53
N ASN A 123 10.75 -23.32 6.05
CA ASN A 123 10.96 -24.37 5.05
C ASN A 123 9.83 -24.47 4.01
N ASN A 124 9.53 -23.36 3.35
CA ASN A 124 8.42 -23.24 2.41
C ASN A 124 8.66 -24.06 1.13
N LEU A 125 9.92 -24.16 0.69
CA LEU A 125 10.27 -24.88 -0.54
C LEU A 125 10.69 -26.33 -0.28
N HIS A 126 11.03 -26.71 0.96
CA HIS A 126 11.51 -28.04 1.30
C HIS A 126 12.65 -28.51 0.40
N THR A 127 13.66 -27.65 0.19
CA THR A 127 14.74 -27.92 -0.77
C THR A 127 16.08 -28.20 -0.10
N VAL A 128 16.77 -29.24 -0.57
CA VAL A 128 18.18 -29.52 -0.29
C VAL A 128 19.03 -29.40 -1.57
N LYS A 129 20.30 -29.07 -1.41
CA LYS A 129 21.32 -29.07 -2.47
C LYS A 129 22.31 -30.21 -2.23
N ILE A 130 22.52 -31.04 -3.25
CA ILE A 130 23.57 -32.08 -3.27
C ILE A 130 24.37 -31.87 -4.55
N GLY A 131 25.64 -31.49 -4.43
CA GLY A 131 26.46 -31.09 -5.57
C GLY A 131 25.81 -29.97 -6.39
N SER A 132 25.46 -30.26 -7.64
CA SER A 132 24.79 -29.36 -8.59
C SER A 132 23.30 -29.68 -8.80
N GLU A 133 22.70 -30.51 -7.93
CA GLU A 133 21.28 -30.84 -7.99
C GLU A 133 20.52 -30.21 -6.82
N LEU A 134 19.35 -29.64 -7.11
CA LEU A 134 18.35 -29.27 -6.11
C LEU A 134 17.27 -30.34 -6.03
N ILE A 135 16.94 -30.74 -4.81
CA ILE A 135 15.96 -31.79 -4.53
C ILE A 135 14.94 -31.25 -3.54
N ARG A 136 13.66 -31.29 -3.91
CA ARG A 136 12.57 -31.02 -2.97
C ARG A 136 12.16 -32.29 -2.25
N TYR A 137 11.72 -32.19 -1.01
CA TYR A 137 11.17 -33.30 -0.24
C TYR A 137 9.85 -32.88 0.42
N LYS A 138 9.03 -33.82 0.87
CA LYS A 138 7.75 -33.52 1.52
C LYS A 138 7.85 -33.51 3.04
N SER A 139 8.60 -34.46 3.59
CA SER A 139 8.74 -34.64 5.04
C SER A 139 9.99 -35.44 5.36
N VAL A 140 10.32 -35.54 6.64
CA VAL A 140 11.43 -36.37 7.13
C VAL A 140 10.88 -37.46 8.04
N SER A 141 11.51 -38.64 8.06
CA SER A 141 11.14 -39.68 9.01
C SER A 141 11.42 -39.24 10.47
N SER A 142 10.56 -39.67 11.39
CA SER A 142 10.65 -39.34 12.82
C SER A 142 11.66 -40.21 13.59
N THR A 143 12.06 -41.35 13.02
CA THR A 143 12.97 -42.34 13.62
C THR A 143 14.00 -42.80 12.60
N ALA A 144 15.16 -43.24 13.09
CA ALA A 144 16.20 -43.82 12.24
C ALA A 144 15.70 -45.09 11.49
N PRO A 145 16.17 -45.35 10.24
CA PRO A 145 17.03 -44.47 9.44
C PRO A 145 16.32 -43.16 9.07
N TYR A 146 17.06 -42.05 9.09
CA TYR A 146 16.51 -40.72 8.82
C TYR A 146 16.42 -40.49 7.32
N LEU A 147 15.19 -40.29 6.83
CA LEU A 147 14.88 -40.24 5.40
C LEU A 147 14.24 -38.90 5.05
N LEU A 148 14.70 -38.27 3.98
CA LEU A 148 13.90 -37.31 3.23
C LEU A 148 12.90 -38.10 2.37
N LEU A 149 11.62 -37.85 2.56
CA LEU A 149 10.53 -38.61 1.96
C LEU A 149 9.88 -37.84 0.80
N ASP A 150 9.40 -38.59 -0.20
CA ASP A 150 8.70 -38.06 -1.39
C ASP A 150 9.55 -37.00 -2.13
N CYS A 151 10.79 -37.37 -2.42
CA CYS A 151 11.78 -36.50 -3.03
C CYS A 151 11.50 -36.27 -4.53
N GLN A 152 11.51 -35.01 -4.93
CA GLN A 152 11.44 -34.56 -6.32
C GLN A 152 12.85 -34.17 -6.80
N ARG A 153 13.42 -35.04 -7.62
CA ARG A 153 14.77 -34.91 -8.20
C ARG A 153 14.81 -33.87 -9.32
N GLY A 154 15.94 -33.18 -9.48
CA GLY A 154 16.12 -32.16 -10.53
C GLY A 154 15.16 -30.97 -10.40
N SER A 155 14.85 -30.57 -9.17
CA SER A 155 13.91 -29.48 -8.90
C SER A 155 14.41 -28.16 -9.50
N PHE A 156 13.47 -27.29 -9.89
CA PHE A 156 13.77 -25.98 -10.48
C PHE A 156 14.64 -26.02 -11.76
N GLY A 157 14.65 -27.15 -12.46
CA GLY A 157 15.37 -27.32 -13.73
C GLY A 157 16.83 -27.75 -13.57
N THR A 158 17.26 -28.14 -12.38
CA THR A 158 18.60 -28.73 -12.21
C THR A 158 18.68 -30.14 -12.77
N THR A 159 19.88 -30.58 -13.14
CA THR A 159 20.08 -31.93 -13.69
C THR A 159 20.06 -32.99 -12.59
N LYS A 160 19.27 -34.05 -12.76
CA LYS A 160 19.29 -35.22 -11.86
C LYS A 160 20.61 -35.96 -11.99
N SER A 161 21.22 -36.36 -10.89
CA SER A 161 22.45 -37.16 -10.89
C SER A 161 22.46 -38.26 -9.84
N ALA A 162 23.30 -39.27 -10.02
CA ALA A 162 23.65 -40.14 -8.90
C ALA A 162 24.58 -39.38 -7.93
N HIS A 163 24.46 -39.65 -6.64
CA HIS A 163 25.30 -39.07 -5.59
C HIS A 163 25.88 -40.17 -4.70
N GLN A 164 27.05 -39.93 -4.12
CA GLN A 164 27.80 -40.89 -3.34
C GLN A 164 27.54 -40.74 -1.84
N ALA A 165 27.71 -41.84 -1.11
CA ALA A 165 27.76 -41.81 0.35
C ALA A 165 28.81 -40.80 0.82
N GLY A 166 28.47 -39.99 1.81
CA GLY A 166 29.30 -38.90 2.29
C GLY A 166 29.11 -37.56 1.57
N ASP A 167 28.41 -37.50 0.43
CA ASP A 167 28.10 -36.23 -0.22
C ASP A 167 27.27 -35.34 0.71
N GLN A 168 27.57 -34.04 0.69
CA GLN A 168 26.88 -33.06 1.52
C GLN A 168 25.45 -32.84 1.05
N VAL A 169 24.53 -32.84 2.01
CA VAL A 169 23.12 -32.50 1.84
C VAL A 169 22.88 -31.19 2.57
N GLY A 170 22.99 -30.08 1.84
CA GLY A 170 22.79 -28.74 2.39
C GLY A 170 21.31 -28.36 2.36
N LYS A 171 20.70 -28.07 3.51
CA LYS A 171 19.35 -27.51 3.54
C LYS A 171 19.41 -26.05 3.10
N LEU A 172 18.79 -25.71 1.97
CA LEU A 172 18.77 -24.33 1.51
C LEU A 172 17.86 -23.47 2.41
N PHE A 173 18.32 -22.24 2.70
CA PHE A 173 17.49 -21.22 3.31
C PHE A 173 16.46 -20.72 2.28
N ASP A 174 15.17 -20.80 2.61
CA ASP A 174 14.07 -20.33 1.74
C ASP A 174 13.12 -19.34 2.44
N HIS A 175 12.13 -18.84 1.69
CA HIS A 175 11.13 -17.88 2.16
C HIS A 175 9.75 -18.15 1.54
N SER A 176 8.70 -17.58 2.13
CA SER A 176 7.31 -17.70 1.64
C SER A 176 7.09 -17.09 0.25
N TYR A 177 8.03 -16.26 -0.21
CA TYR A 177 8.08 -15.73 -1.57
C TYR A 177 8.60 -16.75 -2.61
N ASN A 178 8.87 -17.99 -2.20
CA ASN A 178 9.43 -19.05 -3.05
C ASN A 178 10.78 -18.67 -3.66
N VAL A 179 11.68 -18.17 -2.80
CA VAL A 179 13.04 -17.73 -3.15
C VAL A 179 14.09 -18.44 -2.30
N PHE A 180 15.34 -18.39 -2.75
CA PHE A 180 16.53 -18.73 -1.98
C PHE A 180 17.36 -17.48 -1.66
N PHE A 181 18.37 -17.65 -0.81
CA PHE A 181 19.24 -16.56 -0.40
C PHE A 181 20.71 -16.85 -0.68
N PRO A 182 21.54 -15.83 -0.93
CA PRO A 182 22.98 -15.96 -1.07
C PRO A 182 23.69 -16.03 0.29
N ASN A 183 24.91 -16.58 0.30
CA ASN A 183 25.89 -16.29 1.33
C ASN A 183 26.44 -14.86 1.19
N LEU A 184 27.30 -14.44 2.10
CA LEU A 184 27.82 -13.06 2.09
C LEU A 184 28.56 -12.70 0.79
N ASP A 185 29.40 -13.58 0.23
CA ASP A 185 30.18 -13.24 -0.97
C ASP A 185 29.28 -13.01 -2.18
N MET A 186 28.28 -13.86 -2.37
CA MET A 186 27.33 -13.74 -3.46
C MET A 186 26.37 -12.56 -3.26
N GLN A 187 26.00 -12.25 -2.00
CA GLN A 187 25.23 -11.08 -1.67
C GLN A 187 25.88 -9.78 -2.18
N ARG A 188 27.21 -9.68 -2.09
CA ARG A 188 27.95 -8.52 -2.63
C ARG A 188 27.90 -8.45 -4.15
N ASP A 189 27.81 -9.59 -4.84
CA ASP A 189 27.60 -9.62 -6.29
C ASP A 189 26.17 -9.21 -6.67
N ILE A 190 25.16 -9.55 -5.86
CA ILE A 190 23.79 -9.06 -6.06
C ILE A 190 23.73 -7.54 -5.89
N ALA A 191 24.41 -6.98 -4.88
CA ALA A 191 24.54 -5.53 -4.72
C ALA A 191 25.20 -4.86 -5.94
N LYS A 192 26.23 -5.48 -6.52
CA LYS A 192 26.85 -5.04 -7.79
C LYS A 192 25.87 -5.07 -8.96
N ASN A 193 24.98 -6.06 -9.04
CA ASN A 193 24.00 -6.16 -10.10
C ASN A 193 23.02 -4.97 -10.06
N ILE A 194 22.56 -4.57 -8.86
CA ILE A 194 21.74 -3.36 -8.68
C ILE A 194 22.50 -2.12 -9.15
N ALA A 195 23.71 -1.91 -8.62
CA ALA A 195 24.52 -0.74 -8.95
C ALA A 195 24.87 -0.69 -10.45
N GLY A 196 25.17 -1.83 -11.06
CA GLY A 196 25.40 -1.97 -12.49
C GLY A 196 24.18 -1.56 -13.31
N LEU A 197 23.00 -2.06 -12.96
CA LEU A 197 21.75 -1.68 -13.61
C LEU A 197 21.49 -0.18 -13.50
N MET A 198 21.65 0.41 -12.32
CA MET A 198 21.48 1.86 -12.11
C MET A 198 22.48 2.66 -12.96
N ASN A 199 23.76 2.29 -12.94
CA ASN A 199 24.80 2.96 -13.71
C ASN A 199 24.59 2.86 -15.23
N GLU A 200 24.07 1.73 -15.73
CA GLU A 200 23.81 1.52 -17.16
C GLU A 200 22.57 2.27 -17.64
N THR A 201 21.57 2.46 -16.77
CA THR A 201 20.26 2.99 -17.17
C THR A 201 20.02 4.42 -16.73
N GLY A 202 20.69 4.88 -15.67
CA GLY A 202 20.50 6.18 -15.04
C GLY A 202 19.39 6.21 -13.98
N VAL A 203 18.82 5.05 -13.59
CA VAL A 203 17.86 4.98 -12.47
C VAL A 203 18.48 5.59 -11.22
N ASP A 204 17.76 6.47 -10.55
CA ASP A 204 18.27 7.36 -9.50
C ASP A 204 17.34 7.47 -8.28
N HIS A 205 16.44 6.48 -8.13
CA HIS A 205 15.64 6.33 -6.93
C HIS A 205 15.43 4.84 -6.61
N LEU A 206 15.89 4.39 -5.44
CA LEU A 206 15.89 3.00 -5.03
C LEU A 206 15.31 2.85 -3.62
N ASP A 207 14.47 1.86 -3.40
CA ASP A 207 14.09 1.41 -2.06
C ASP A 207 14.54 -0.04 -1.91
N LEU A 208 15.46 -0.28 -0.96
CA LEU A 208 15.92 -1.62 -0.63
C LEU A 208 14.81 -2.33 0.14
N ASP A 209 13.83 -2.86 -0.58
CA ASP A 209 12.81 -3.76 -0.03
C ASP A 209 13.30 -5.21 -0.03
N GLY A 210 12.72 -6.07 0.81
CA GLY A 210 13.27 -7.41 1.08
C GLY A 210 14.69 -7.37 1.67
N HIS A 211 15.09 -6.25 2.29
CA HIS A 211 16.45 -6.06 2.80
C HIS A 211 16.79 -7.03 3.93
N GLU A 212 15.77 -7.50 4.67
CA GLU A 212 15.90 -8.58 5.66
C GLU A 212 16.49 -9.86 5.08
N GLY A 213 16.40 -10.08 3.76
CA GLY A 213 17.05 -11.19 3.08
C GLY A 213 18.57 -11.22 3.26
N ALA A 214 19.22 -10.07 3.52
CA ALA A 214 20.65 -10.04 3.81
C ALA A 214 21.02 -10.68 5.17
N LEU A 215 20.06 -10.90 6.06
CA LEU A 215 20.29 -11.66 7.31
C LEU A 215 20.56 -13.16 7.04
N ALA A 216 20.09 -13.70 5.91
CA ALA A 216 20.23 -15.12 5.57
C ALA A 216 21.70 -15.56 5.34
N SER A 217 22.62 -14.60 5.18
CA SER A 217 24.06 -14.83 5.11
C SER A 217 24.68 -15.29 6.45
N GLY A 218 24.00 -15.00 7.58
CA GLY A 218 24.40 -15.39 8.92
C GLY A 218 25.29 -14.39 9.68
N GLN A 219 25.64 -13.25 9.08
CA GLN A 219 26.48 -12.22 9.74
C GLN A 219 25.67 -11.12 10.46
N GLY A 220 24.34 -11.29 10.54
CA GLY A 220 23.45 -10.35 11.24
C GLY A 220 23.47 -8.95 10.62
N ASP A 221 23.42 -7.92 11.46
CA ASP A 221 23.34 -6.52 11.03
C ASP A 221 24.52 -6.10 10.12
N TYR A 222 25.69 -6.75 10.23
CA TYR A 222 26.83 -6.47 9.34
C TYR A 222 26.49 -6.73 7.87
N ALA A 223 25.77 -7.81 7.56
CA ALA A 223 25.42 -8.14 6.19
C ALA A 223 24.40 -7.16 5.59
N LEU A 224 23.40 -6.74 6.37
CA LEU A 224 22.44 -5.71 5.97
C LEU A 224 23.17 -4.43 5.54
N GLU A 225 24.04 -3.95 6.41
CA GLU A 225 24.71 -2.67 6.23
C GLU A 225 25.78 -2.72 5.14
N LEU A 226 26.45 -3.87 4.99
CA LEU A 226 27.39 -4.08 3.89
C LEU A 226 26.67 -4.09 2.54
N PHE A 227 25.46 -4.66 2.43
CA PHE A 227 24.69 -4.64 1.18
C PHE A 227 24.41 -3.19 0.75
N ALA A 228 23.80 -2.42 1.64
CA ALA A 228 23.47 -1.02 1.38
C ALA A 228 24.70 -0.20 1.02
N LYS A 229 25.80 -0.40 1.75
CA LYS A 229 27.08 0.27 1.48
C LYS A 229 27.67 -0.13 0.13
N ASP A 230 27.66 -1.41 -0.21
CA ASP A 230 28.17 -1.87 -1.51
C ASP A 230 27.35 -1.29 -2.65
N VAL A 231 26.03 -1.13 -2.53
CA VAL A 231 25.24 -0.39 -3.54
C VAL A 231 25.68 1.07 -3.58
N TYR A 232 25.65 1.77 -2.44
CA TYR A 232 25.95 3.19 -2.34
C TYR A 232 27.32 3.57 -2.90
N ASP A 233 28.38 2.83 -2.55
CA ASP A 233 29.75 3.12 -3.00
C ASP A 233 29.95 2.87 -4.50
N GLN A 234 29.06 2.10 -5.15
CA GLN A 234 29.23 1.65 -6.53
C GLN A 234 28.32 2.37 -7.54
N VAL A 235 27.23 2.99 -7.11
CA VAL A 235 26.44 3.89 -7.97
C VAL A 235 27.27 5.15 -8.25
N LYS A 236 27.34 5.57 -9.52
CA LYS A 236 28.26 6.61 -10.02
C LYS A 236 27.59 7.96 -10.25
N HIS A 237 26.35 8.11 -9.83
CA HIS A 237 25.55 9.32 -9.92
C HIS A 237 24.72 9.49 -8.64
N ASP A 238 24.25 10.71 -8.41
CA ASP A 238 23.40 11.01 -7.25
C ASP A 238 22.07 10.25 -7.35
N PHE A 239 21.60 9.72 -6.23
CA PHE A 239 20.35 8.98 -6.19
C PHE A 239 19.70 9.06 -4.81
N ILE A 240 18.39 8.81 -4.77
CA ILE A 240 17.59 8.71 -3.55
C ILE A 240 17.55 7.25 -3.12
N ILE A 241 17.78 6.96 -1.83
CA ILE A 241 17.74 5.60 -1.30
C ILE A 241 16.86 5.47 -0.05
N GLY A 242 15.95 4.50 -0.07
CA GLY A 242 15.15 4.05 1.08
C GLY A 242 15.42 2.59 1.42
N THR A 243 14.81 2.10 2.50
CA THR A 243 14.85 0.67 2.86
C THR A 243 13.63 0.21 3.65
N SER A 244 13.28 -1.08 3.50
CA SER A 244 12.31 -1.78 4.35
C SER A 244 12.86 -2.19 5.72
N LEU A 245 14.19 -2.24 5.87
CA LEU A 245 14.85 -2.58 7.12
C LEU A 245 16.14 -1.75 7.30
N SER A 246 16.18 -0.92 8.33
CA SER A 246 17.36 -0.14 8.69
C SER A 246 17.89 -0.52 10.07
N LYS A 247 19.23 -0.44 10.22
CA LYS A 247 19.91 -0.43 11.53
C LYS A 247 20.63 0.89 11.68
N THR A 248 21.33 1.07 12.80
CA THR A 248 21.93 2.35 13.14
C THR A 248 22.94 2.83 12.11
N PHE A 249 23.62 1.95 11.36
CA PHE A 249 24.63 2.38 10.38
C PHE A 249 23.99 2.97 9.12
N TYR A 250 22.81 2.53 8.72
CA TYR A 250 22.11 3.02 7.53
C TYR A 250 21.81 4.53 7.52
N TRP A 251 21.86 5.22 8.67
CA TRP A 251 21.52 6.64 8.84
C TRP A 251 22.23 7.61 7.88
N HIS A 252 23.48 7.32 7.49
CA HIS A 252 24.27 8.18 6.60
C HIS A 252 24.12 7.83 5.11
N ILE A 253 23.34 6.78 4.81
CA ILE A 253 23.05 6.32 3.45
C ILE A 253 21.61 6.70 3.10
N GLY A 254 20.65 6.40 3.99
CA GLY A 254 19.22 6.58 3.76
C GLY A 254 18.78 8.02 3.53
N SER A 255 18.06 8.27 2.44
CA SER A 255 17.39 9.54 2.16
C SER A 255 16.05 9.66 2.90
N TYR A 256 15.31 8.56 3.06
CA TYR A 256 14.05 8.47 3.79
C TYR A 256 13.78 7.01 4.20
N TYR A 257 12.87 6.75 5.15
CA TYR A 257 12.32 5.39 5.40
C TYR A 257 10.81 5.39 5.17
N ASN A 258 10.33 4.56 4.25
CA ASN A 258 8.94 4.59 3.79
C ASN A 258 8.16 3.36 4.21
N TRP A 259 7.98 3.20 5.53
CA TRP A 259 7.34 2.01 6.09
C TRP A 259 5.83 2.15 6.19
N GLY A 260 5.12 1.09 5.78
CA GLY A 260 3.67 0.98 5.84
C GLY A 260 3.07 0.70 4.46
N GLU A 261 2.33 -0.39 4.37
CA GLU A 261 1.77 -0.90 3.12
C GLU A 261 0.26 -0.66 3.00
N PRO A 262 -0.27 -0.52 1.77
CA PRO A 262 -1.68 -0.19 1.56
C PRO A 262 -2.57 -1.44 1.38
N TRP A 263 -2.06 -2.65 1.63
CA TRP A 263 -2.69 -3.90 1.18
C TRP A 263 -3.89 -4.38 2.02
N TYR A 264 -4.12 -3.77 3.20
CA TYR A 264 -5.01 -4.33 4.22
C TYR A 264 -6.34 -3.55 4.41
N GLY A 265 -6.64 -2.60 3.52
CA GLY A 265 -7.78 -1.69 3.65
C GLY A 265 -7.59 -0.35 2.94
N GLY A 266 -8.51 0.58 3.16
CA GLY A 266 -8.45 1.94 2.62
C GLY A 266 -7.45 2.84 3.36
N PHE A 267 -7.54 4.15 3.13
CA PHE A 267 -6.59 5.12 3.66
C PHE A 267 -6.65 5.23 5.18
N LYS A 268 -7.78 4.87 5.80
CA LYS A 268 -8.00 5.01 7.24
C LYS A 268 -7.63 3.74 8.02
N GLU A 269 -7.46 2.62 7.32
CA GLU A 269 -7.30 1.29 7.93
C GLU A 269 -5.88 0.74 7.79
N SER A 270 -5.29 0.83 6.58
CA SER A 270 -4.04 0.13 6.23
C SER A 270 -2.81 0.65 6.98
N MET A 271 -2.41 -0.06 8.05
CA MET A 271 -1.21 0.22 8.86
C MET A 271 -1.14 1.66 9.39
N GLN A 272 -2.28 2.34 9.55
CA GLN A 272 -2.31 3.76 9.83
C GLN A 272 -1.60 4.12 11.14
N GLN A 273 -1.89 3.39 12.23
CA GLN A 273 -1.26 3.64 13.52
C GLN A 273 0.25 3.42 13.46
N TYR A 274 0.69 2.35 12.79
CA TYR A 274 2.11 2.05 12.60
C TYR A 274 2.87 3.20 11.90
N ARG A 275 2.29 3.78 10.84
CA ARG A 275 2.87 4.93 10.13
C ARG A 275 3.00 6.15 11.05
N ILE A 276 1.97 6.42 11.86
CA ILE A 276 1.97 7.53 12.82
C ILE A 276 3.02 7.32 13.91
N ASP A 277 3.10 6.11 14.48
CA ASP A 277 4.04 5.78 15.55
C ASP A 277 5.51 5.93 15.10
N ASN A 278 5.78 5.73 13.80
CA ASN A 278 7.10 5.92 13.22
C ASN A 278 7.53 7.40 13.14
N GLN A 279 6.62 8.38 13.20
CA GLN A 279 7.02 9.79 13.07
C GLN A 279 7.93 10.23 14.22
N GLY A 280 7.68 9.75 15.44
CA GLY A 280 8.56 10.00 16.57
C GLY A 280 9.98 9.42 16.40
N LEU A 281 10.15 8.36 15.60
CA LEU A 281 11.49 7.87 15.25
C LEU A 281 12.22 8.87 14.36
N PHE A 282 11.54 9.42 13.36
CA PHE A 282 12.12 10.39 12.43
C PHE A 282 12.51 11.69 13.13
N ASP A 283 11.64 12.21 14.00
CA ASP A 283 11.93 13.37 14.86
C ASP A 283 13.23 13.18 15.67
N ARG A 284 13.38 12.03 16.36
CA ARG A 284 14.55 11.76 17.22
C ARG A 284 15.85 11.58 16.45
N ASN A 285 15.78 11.28 15.15
CA ASN A 285 16.94 11.01 14.31
C ASN A 285 17.18 12.10 13.24
N TYR A 286 16.43 13.21 13.29
CA TYR A 286 16.50 14.29 12.30
C TYR A 286 16.32 13.80 10.85
N MET A 287 15.49 12.78 10.66
CA MET A 287 15.18 12.23 9.35
C MET A 287 13.92 12.87 8.77
N PRO A 288 13.78 12.93 7.43
CA PRO A 288 12.54 13.34 6.81
C PRO A 288 11.37 12.45 7.24
N HIS A 289 10.26 13.07 7.65
CA HIS A 289 9.03 12.36 7.95
C HIS A 289 8.45 11.70 6.70
N MET A 290 7.87 10.51 6.86
CA MET A 290 7.31 9.74 5.77
C MET A 290 6.13 8.88 6.27
N LEU A 291 5.02 8.85 5.53
CA LEU A 291 3.80 8.14 5.93
C LEU A 291 3.59 6.78 5.24
N GLY A 292 4.58 6.22 4.55
CA GLY A 292 4.41 4.95 3.87
C GLY A 292 3.71 5.09 2.50
N TRP A 293 3.17 3.97 2.03
CA TRP A 293 2.51 3.83 0.73
C TRP A 293 0.99 3.96 0.86
N TYR A 294 0.34 4.70 -0.05
CA TYR A 294 -1.12 4.82 -0.17
C TYR A 294 -1.54 4.40 -1.57
N LEU A 295 -2.74 3.80 -1.71
CA LEU A 295 -3.22 3.25 -2.99
C LEU A 295 -4.36 4.09 -3.60
N LEU A 296 -4.06 4.81 -4.68
CA LEU A 296 -5.09 5.39 -5.55
C LEU A 296 -5.71 4.27 -6.39
N ALA A 297 -6.94 3.90 -6.04
CA ALA A 297 -7.74 2.88 -6.70
C ALA A 297 -8.80 3.48 -7.63
N GLU A 298 -9.48 2.63 -8.40
CA GLU A 298 -10.54 3.00 -9.36
C GLU A 298 -11.68 3.82 -8.72
N ASN A 299 -11.89 3.66 -7.42
CA ASN A 299 -12.97 4.26 -6.65
C ASN A 299 -12.50 5.25 -5.56
N THR A 300 -11.20 5.58 -5.50
CA THR A 300 -10.70 6.58 -4.55
C THR A 300 -11.38 7.93 -4.79
N THR A 301 -11.84 8.55 -3.72
CA THR A 301 -12.55 9.83 -3.74
C THR A 301 -11.68 10.98 -3.22
N LEU A 302 -12.06 12.21 -3.53
CA LEU A 302 -11.35 13.40 -3.03
C LEU A 302 -11.32 13.47 -1.48
N PRO A 303 -12.43 13.24 -0.74
CA PRO A 303 -12.37 13.26 0.72
C PRO A 303 -11.42 12.22 1.32
N GLU A 304 -11.31 11.03 0.71
CA GLU A 304 -10.32 10.03 1.14
C GLU A 304 -8.89 10.52 0.86
N MET A 305 -8.64 11.10 -0.31
CA MET A 305 -7.34 11.65 -0.66
C MET A 305 -6.92 12.79 0.28
N GLU A 306 -7.79 13.78 0.49
CA GLU A 306 -7.54 14.89 1.41
C GLU A 306 -7.44 14.43 2.86
N TRP A 307 -8.06 13.30 3.20
CA TRP A 307 -7.82 12.66 4.47
C TRP A 307 -6.34 12.23 4.60
N MET A 308 -5.71 11.66 3.58
CA MET A 308 -4.27 11.35 3.69
C MET A 308 -3.42 12.62 3.64
N LEU A 309 -3.71 13.54 2.70
CA LEU A 309 -2.91 14.73 2.46
C LEU A 309 -2.87 15.69 3.66
N SER A 310 -3.98 15.82 4.39
CA SER A 310 -4.00 16.59 5.63
C SER A 310 -3.05 16.00 6.69
N ARG A 311 -2.98 14.67 6.83
CA ARG A 311 -2.02 14.01 7.72
C ARG A 311 -0.58 14.24 7.27
N ALA A 312 -0.32 14.13 5.97
CA ALA A 312 0.99 14.46 5.39
C ALA A 312 1.40 15.91 5.72
N ALA A 313 0.50 16.87 5.54
CA ALA A 313 0.73 18.28 5.93
C ALA A 313 0.93 18.46 7.44
N GLY A 314 0.14 17.78 8.27
CA GLY A 314 0.22 17.85 9.74
C GLY A 314 1.56 17.36 10.30
N TYR A 315 2.08 16.24 9.78
CA TYR A 315 3.39 15.72 10.17
C TYR A 315 4.56 16.33 9.39
N ASN A 316 4.27 17.20 8.41
CA ASN A 316 5.25 17.61 7.40
C ASN A 316 5.98 16.40 6.77
N ALA A 317 5.21 15.40 6.36
CA ALA A 317 5.69 14.11 5.91
C ALA A 317 5.49 13.92 4.42
N GLY A 318 6.44 13.25 3.76
CA GLY A 318 6.24 12.71 2.43
C GLY A 318 5.38 11.43 2.45
N PHE A 319 5.01 10.95 1.26
CA PHE A 319 4.33 9.67 1.07
C PHE A 319 4.66 9.08 -0.32
N ALA A 320 4.40 7.78 -0.47
CA ALA A 320 4.36 7.14 -1.76
C ALA A 320 2.92 6.89 -2.20
N MET A 321 2.57 7.30 -3.41
CA MET A 321 1.24 7.08 -3.97
C MET A 321 1.29 5.99 -5.03
N VAL A 322 0.83 4.79 -4.69
CA VAL A 322 0.62 3.69 -5.63
C VAL A 322 -0.57 4.06 -6.52
N ALA A 323 -0.32 4.24 -7.81
CA ALA A 323 -1.32 4.62 -8.80
C ALA A 323 -1.03 3.88 -10.12
N ARG A 324 -1.75 2.78 -10.36
CA ARG A 324 -1.56 1.93 -11.55
C ARG A 324 -2.29 2.51 -12.76
N PRO A 325 -1.79 2.32 -14.00
CA PRO A 325 -2.41 2.92 -15.19
C PRO A 325 -3.89 2.55 -15.34
N ALA A 326 -4.25 1.28 -15.09
CA ALA A 326 -5.63 0.83 -15.17
C ALA A 326 -6.56 1.53 -14.17
N ALA A 327 -6.09 1.82 -12.96
CA ALA A 327 -6.87 2.50 -11.94
C ALA A 327 -7.06 3.98 -12.29
N LEU A 328 -5.99 4.65 -12.71
CA LEU A 328 -6.00 6.05 -13.12
C LEU A 328 -6.92 6.29 -14.33
N ARG A 329 -6.90 5.41 -15.32
CA ARG A 329 -7.77 5.52 -16.51
C ARG A 329 -9.25 5.34 -16.22
N LYS A 330 -9.60 4.56 -15.19
CA LYS A 330 -10.99 4.24 -14.83
C LYS A 330 -11.58 5.16 -13.76
N ASN A 331 -10.75 5.73 -12.89
CA ASN A 331 -11.22 6.65 -11.88
C ASN A 331 -11.59 7.99 -12.54
N SER A 332 -12.88 8.35 -12.47
CA SER A 332 -13.41 9.58 -13.08
C SER A 332 -12.92 10.86 -12.40
N GLN A 333 -12.30 10.75 -11.22
CA GLN A 333 -11.74 11.86 -10.46
C GLN A 333 -10.21 11.94 -10.54
N THR A 334 -9.53 11.09 -11.31
CA THR A 334 -8.05 11.04 -11.39
C THR A 334 -7.41 12.42 -11.46
N ASP A 335 -7.85 13.23 -12.40
CA ASP A 335 -7.39 14.61 -12.61
C ASP A 335 -7.49 15.48 -11.34
N GLN A 336 -8.66 15.44 -10.69
CA GLN A 336 -8.94 16.16 -9.45
C GLN A 336 -8.10 15.64 -8.28
N LEU A 337 -7.88 14.33 -8.19
CA LEU A 337 -7.08 13.71 -7.13
C LEU A 337 -5.61 14.08 -7.25
N LEU A 338 -5.07 14.05 -8.48
CA LEU A 338 -3.69 14.45 -8.74
C LEU A 338 -3.50 15.95 -8.49
N ASP A 339 -4.45 16.80 -8.89
CA ASP A 339 -4.40 18.22 -8.57
C ASP A 339 -4.43 18.47 -7.05
N ALA A 340 -5.26 17.73 -6.30
CA ALA A 340 -5.28 17.83 -4.85
C ALA A 340 -3.93 17.46 -4.23
N ILE A 341 -3.27 16.38 -4.70
CA ILE A 341 -1.92 16.03 -4.25
C ILE A 341 -0.96 17.20 -4.48
N ARG A 342 -0.97 17.81 -5.67
CA ARG A 342 -0.09 18.93 -6.01
C ARG A 342 -0.32 20.12 -5.10
N GLU A 343 -1.56 20.54 -4.89
CA GLU A 343 -1.87 21.73 -4.09
C GLU A 343 -1.54 21.53 -2.61
N TRP A 344 -1.85 20.35 -2.04
CA TRP A 344 -1.48 20.03 -0.66
C TRP A 344 0.04 19.94 -0.47
N GLU A 345 0.77 19.35 -1.41
CA GLU A 345 2.24 19.27 -1.34
C GLU A 345 2.91 20.64 -1.53
N LEU A 346 2.36 21.52 -2.38
CA LEU A 346 2.83 22.91 -2.51
C LEU A 346 2.64 23.69 -1.19
N ALA A 347 1.45 23.61 -0.58
CA ALA A 347 1.18 24.26 0.70
C ALA A 347 2.08 23.71 1.83
N ARG A 348 2.30 22.38 1.87
CA ARG A 348 3.16 21.74 2.86
C ARG A 348 4.63 22.15 2.69
N ASN A 349 5.18 22.02 1.49
CA ASN A 349 6.59 22.36 1.22
C ASN A 349 6.86 23.87 1.30
N GLY A 350 5.83 24.70 1.07
CA GLY A 350 5.88 26.15 1.28
C GLY A 350 5.74 26.59 2.74
N ASN A 351 5.52 25.68 3.69
CA ASN A 351 5.26 26.02 5.10
C ASN A 351 4.01 26.91 5.31
N ALA A 352 2.98 26.77 4.47
CA ALA A 352 1.76 27.58 4.58
C ALA A 352 0.93 27.31 5.84
N PHE A 353 1.13 26.15 6.49
CA PHE A 353 0.41 25.75 7.69
C PHE A 353 1.16 26.17 8.97
N SER A 354 0.47 26.90 9.85
CA SER A 354 0.96 27.20 11.19
C SER A 354 1.12 25.94 12.05
N LYS A 355 1.88 26.01 13.14
CA LYS A 355 2.04 24.88 14.08
C LYS A 355 0.71 24.42 14.68
N ALA A 356 -0.20 25.34 14.99
CA ALA A 356 -1.52 25.00 15.51
C ALA A 356 -2.36 24.24 14.47
N GLN A 357 -2.34 24.69 13.20
CA GLN A 357 -3.01 23.99 12.10
C GLN A 357 -2.39 22.60 11.87
N GLN A 358 -1.06 22.48 11.92
CA GLN A 358 -0.38 21.18 11.82
C GLN A 358 -0.87 20.18 12.87
N GLU A 359 -1.03 20.61 14.13
CA GLU A 359 -1.59 19.72 15.18
C GLU A 359 -3.04 19.32 14.91
N GLU A 360 -3.88 20.23 14.41
CA GLU A 360 -5.27 19.90 14.05
C GLU A 360 -5.34 18.94 12.86
N LEU A 361 -4.44 19.11 11.88
CA LEU A 361 -4.34 18.27 10.68
C LEU A 361 -3.95 16.83 11.02
N LYS A 362 -3.09 16.62 12.04
CA LYS A 362 -2.69 15.27 12.52
C LYS A 362 -3.86 14.44 13.05
N ASN A 363 -4.93 15.06 13.55
CA ASN A 363 -6.04 14.35 14.16
C ASN A 363 -6.90 13.63 13.10
N PRO A 364 -6.98 12.30 13.10
CA PRO A 364 -7.71 11.53 12.08
C PRO A 364 -9.23 11.72 12.13
N LYS A 365 -9.76 12.28 13.22
CA LYS A 365 -11.18 12.63 13.36
C LYS A 365 -11.56 13.90 12.60
N ASN A 366 -10.59 14.72 12.24
CA ASN A 366 -10.81 15.96 11.51
C ASN A 366 -10.75 15.72 10.00
N GLU A 367 -11.70 16.32 9.28
CA GLU A 367 -11.74 16.32 7.82
C GLU A 367 -11.46 17.72 7.29
N PHE A 368 -10.73 17.78 6.18
CA PHE A 368 -10.30 19.05 5.59
C PHE A 368 -10.53 19.04 4.08
N HIS A 369 -10.69 20.25 3.52
CA HIS A 369 -10.59 20.50 2.10
C HIS A 369 -9.66 21.70 1.87
N LEU A 370 -8.75 21.58 0.91
CA LEU A 370 -7.86 22.67 0.53
C LEU A 370 -8.28 23.22 -0.83
N GLU A 371 -8.69 24.49 -0.85
CA GLU A 371 -9.14 25.16 -2.06
C GLU A 371 -8.08 26.17 -2.51
N LYS A 372 -7.50 25.96 -3.69
CA LYS A 372 -6.59 26.96 -4.29
C LYS A 372 -7.36 28.24 -4.61
N ARG A 373 -6.82 29.38 -4.17
CA ARG A 373 -7.33 30.72 -4.53
C ARG A 373 -6.47 31.34 -5.62
N GLU A 374 -5.18 31.44 -5.34
CA GLU A 374 -4.16 31.95 -6.25
C GLU A 374 -2.86 31.19 -6.04
N GLU A 375 -1.81 31.52 -6.78
CA GLU A 375 -0.52 30.88 -6.59
C GLU A 375 0.03 31.20 -5.20
N GLY A 376 0.37 30.15 -4.43
CA GLY A 376 0.87 30.31 -3.06
C GLY A 376 -0.18 30.66 -2.02
N LYS A 377 -1.49 30.70 -2.35
CA LYS A 377 -2.57 30.96 -1.39
C LYS A 377 -3.77 30.04 -1.54
N TRP A 378 -4.27 29.58 -0.40
CA TRP A 378 -5.37 28.64 -0.31
C TRP A 378 -6.34 29.02 0.81
N THR A 379 -7.59 28.58 0.67
CA THR A 379 -8.52 28.51 1.80
C THR A 379 -8.51 27.08 2.35
N LEU A 380 -8.16 26.93 3.63
CA LEU A 380 -8.30 25.68 4.37
C LEU A 380 -9.69 25.61 4.99
N HIS A 381 -10.47 24.63 4.57
CA HIS A 381 -11.80 24.32 5.11
C HIS A 381 -11.67 23.17 6.11
N GLN A 382 -12.10 23.37 7.34
CA GLN A 382 -12.17 22.32 8.36
C GLN A 382 -13.62 21.93 8.59
N TYR A 383 -13.90 20.62 8.54
CA TYR A 383 -15.22 20.06 8.79
C TYR A 383 -15.27 19.34 10.14
N ALA A 384 -16.36 19.56 10.85
CA ALA A 384 -16.74 18.83 12.06
C ALA A 384 -17.87 17.85 11.74
N MET A 385 -17.87 16.73 12.47
CA MET A 385 -18.92 15.72 12.40
C MET A 385 -19.85 15.85 13.60
N SER A 386 -21.16 15.69 13.38
CA SER A 386 -22.10 15.51 14.48
C SER A 386 -21.92 14.16 15.18
N PRO A 387 -22.50 13.96 16.37
CA PRO A 387 -22.83 12.62 16.84
C PRO A 387 -23.67 11.87 15.81
N VAL A 388 -23.68 10.54 15.91
CA VAL A 388 -24.60 9.71 15.13
C VAL A 388 -26.00 9.85 15.70
N PHE A 389 -26.95 10.20 14.84
CA PHE A 389 -28.37 10.24 15.16
C PHE A 389 -29.03 8.95 14.68
N THR A 390 -29.76 8.28 15.56
CA THR A 390 -30.35 6.97 15.27
C THR A 390 -31.88 7.07 15.23
N ARG A 391 -32.48 6.43 14.23
CA ARG A 391 -33.90 6.12 14.15
C ARG A 391 -34.07 4.61 14.21
N GLU A 392 -34.86 4.15 15.18
CA GLU A 392 -35.31 2.77 15.31
C GLU A 392 -36.75 2.63 14.82
N LYS A 393 -37.18 1.42 14.45
CA LYS A 393 -38.59 1.12 14.21
C LYS A 393 -39.31 1.15 15.56
N PHE A 394 -40.39 1.92 15.67
CA PHE A 394 -41.27 1.89 16.82
C PHE A 394 -42.73 1.91 16.36
N GLU A 395 -43.58 1.15 17.07
CA GLU A 395 -45.02 1.14 16.84
C GLU A 395 -45.66 2.27 17.65
N ARG A 396 -46.53 3.06 17.00
CA ARG A 396 -47.31 4.11 17.66
C ARG A 396 -48.81 3.87 17.48
N GLN A 397 -49.60 4.54 18.32
CA GLN A 397 -51.06 4.48 18.22
C GLN A 397 -51.55 5.12 16.89
N PRO A 398 -52.68 4.67 16.33
CA PRO A 398 -53.24 5.25 15.11
C PRO A 398 -53.40 6.78 15.23
N GLY A 399 -52.74 7.54 14.34
CA GLY A 399 -52.79 9.00 14.29
C GLY A 399 -51.58 9.72 14.90
N GLU A 400 -50.68 9.02 15.58
CA GLU A 400 -49.41 9.60 16.03
C GLU A 400 -48.35 9.60 14.92
N PRO A 401 -47.56 10.67 14.76
CA PRO A 401 -46.50 10.70 13.75
C PRO A 401 -45.41 9.66 14.03
N THR A 402 -45.01 8.89 13.02
CA THR A 402 -43.97 7.84 13.11
C THR A 402 -42.55 8.34 12.81
N HIS A 403 -42.39 9.66 12.64
CA HIS A 403 -41.09 10.26 12.39
C HIS A 403 -40.26 10.39 13.67
N THR A 404 -38.94 10.45 13.49
CA THR A 404 -38.00 10.86 14.55
C THR A 404 -37.54 12.27 14.29
N THR A 405 -37.47 13.08 15.34
CA THR A 405 -37.00 14.47 15.28
C THR A 405 -35.65 14.59 15.97
N TRP A 406 -34.69 15.18 15.27
CA TRP A 406 -33.36 15.50 15.77
C TRP A 406 -33.16 17.01 15.79
N ASN A 407 -32.56 17.51 16.87
CA ASN A 407 -32.18 18.92 16.98
C ASN A 407 -30.68 19.04 16.76
N LEU A 408 -30.30 19.74 15.70
CA LEU A 408 -28.90 20.04 15.38
C LEU A 408 -28.62 21.45 15.85
N GLN A 409 -27.67 21.64 16.76
CA GLN A 409 -27.26 22.97 17.22
C GLN A 409 -25.75 23.11 17.09
N TYR A 410 -25.30 23.78 16.03
CA TYR A 410 -23.88 23.92 15.70
C TYR A 410 -23.55 25.34 15.28
N LYS A 411 -22.25 25.68 15.39
CA LYS A 411 -21.71 26.97 14.95
C LYS A 411 -21.14 26.91 13.53
N TRP A 412 -21.60 25.95 12.73
CA TRP A 412 -21.12 25.73 11.38
C TRP A 412 -21.42 26.92 10.49
N LYS A 413 -20.48 27.22 9.58
CA LYS A 413 -20.70 28.21 8.53
C LYS A 413 -21.82 27.73 7.59
N GLU A 414 -22.46 28.70 6.93
CA GLU A 414 -23.51 28.40 5.95
C GLU A 414 -22.97 27.48 4.86
N GLN A 415 -23.61 26.33 4.67
CA GLN A 415 -23.23 25.35 3.66
C GLN A 415 -24.42 24.49 3.24
N PRO A 416 -24.40 23.88 2.05
CA PRO A 416 -25.35 22.82 1.72
C PRO A 416 -25.26 21.65 2.71
N LEU A 417 -26.39 21.09 3.12
CA LEU A 417 -26.44 19.99 4.08
C LEU A 417 -25.66 18.77 3.58
N GLN A 418 -24.61 18.40 4.32
CA GLN A 418 -23.81 17.21 4.06
C GLN A 418 -24.06 16.17 5.15
N PHE A 419 -24.17 14.91 4.77
CA PHE A 419 -24.38 13.81 5.70
C PHE A 419 -24.07 12.45 5.10
N ARG A 420 -23.78 11.49 5.98
CA ARG A 420 -23.80 10.06 5.67
C ARG A 420 -24.98 9.43 6.38
N MET A 421 -25.73 8.61 5.67
CA MET A 421 -26.82 7.79 6.22
C MET A 421 -26.48 6.31 6.01
N GLN A 422 -26.51 5.53 7.07
CA GLN A 422 -26.22 4.10 7.05
C GLN A 422 -27.40 3.32 7.65
N ILE A 423 -27.70 2.18 7.05
CA ILE A 423 -28.67 1.24 7.60
C ILE A 423 -27.90 0.21 8.43
N THR A 424 -28.05 0.21 9.75
CA THR A 424 -27.36 -0.70 10.66
C THR A 424 -28.30 -1.81 11.15
N GLY A 425 -27.78 -3.03 11.26
CA GLY A 425 -28.56 -4.22 11.60
C GLY A 425 -27.99 -5.47 10.92
N GLU A 426 -28.50 -6.64 11.30
CA GLU A 426 -28.08 -7.91 10.66
C GLU A 426 -28.86 -8.20 9.36
N LYS A 427 -30.14 -7.81 9.31
CA LYS A 427 -31.09 -8.09 8.21
C LYS A 427 -32.13 -6.98 8.08
N GLY A 428 -32.92 -7.05 7.00
CA GLY A 428 -33.97 -6.09 6.67
C GLY A 428 -33.50 -4.96 5.75
N SER A 429 -34.46 -4.15 5.33
CA SER A 429 -34.24 -2.96 4.51
C SER A 429 -35.14 -1.79 4.94
N VAL A 430 -34.81 -0.61 4.44
CA VAL A 430 -35.59 0.61 4.61
C VAL A 430 -35.83 1.26 3.25
N LYS A 431 -37.06 1.68 2.98
CA LYS A 431 -37.44 2.39 1.74
C LYS A 431 -38.22 3.67 2.03
N ASN A 432 -38.47 4.46 0.99
CA ASN A 432 -39.24 5.70 1.06
C ASN A 432 -38.71 6.66 2.14
N ILE A 433 -37.38 6.74 2.26
CA ILE A 433 -36.75 7.58 3.28
C ILE A 433 -37.00 9.05 2.93
N LYS A 434 -37.50 9.81 3.91
CA LYS A 434 -37.76 11.24 3.81
C LYS A 434 -37.01 11.96 4.91
N MET A 435 -36.35 13.05 4.55
CA MET A 435 -35.72 13.97 5.50
C MET A 435 -36.30 15.36 5.30
N LEU A 436 -36.98 15.89 6.31
CA LEU A 436 -37.55 17.22 6.34
C LEU A 436 -36.68 18.12 7.23
N ILE A 437 -36.21 19.23 6.67
CA ILE A 437 -35.33 20.19 7.33
C ILE A 437 -36.12 21.45 7.64
N ASP A 438 -36.10 21.86 8.90
CA ASP A 438 -36.75 23.04 9.47
C ASP A 438 -38.24 23.15 9.13
N ASN A 439 -38.92 22.01 9.02
CA ASN A 439 -40.31 21.89 8.58
C ASN A 439 -40.61 22.57 7.23
N TYR A 440 -39.58 22.78 6.39
CA TYR A 440 -39.67 23.54 5.15
C TYR A 440 -39.20 22.75 3.94
N LYS A 441 -37.96 22.24 3.96
CA LYS A 441 -37.36 21.57 2.81
C LYS A 441 -37.39 20.06 2.98
N GLU A 442 -38.06 19.37 2.06
CA GLU A 442 -38.08 17.91 2.02
C GLU A 442 -37.04 17.36 1.03
N LEU A 443 -36.29 16.36 1.48
CA LEU A 443 -35.43 15.51 0.66
C LEU A 443 -36.03 14.11 0.62
N LEU A 444 -36.34 13.64 -0.59
CA LEU A 444 -36.83 12.29 -0.86
C LEU A 444 -35.69 11.44 -1.43
N PHE A 445 -35.46 10.29 -0.82
CA PHE A 445 -34.47 9.30 -1.30
C PHE A 445 -35.24 8.11 -1.89
N PRO A 446 -35.44 8.06 -3.22
CA PRO A 446 -36.24 7.03 -3.91
C PRO A 446 -35.45 5.72 -4.05
N VAL A 447 -34.94 5.21 -2.94
CA VAL A 447 -34.10 4.01 -2.88
C VAL A 447 -34.56 3.12 -1.73
N GLU A 448 -34.29 1.83 -1.88
CA GLU A 448 -34.34 0.86 -0.81
C GLU A 448 -32.90 0.53 -0.40
N LEU A 449 -32.59 0.68 0.89
CA LEU A 449 -31.28 0.40 1.45
C LEU A 449 -31.37 -0.82 2.38
N ALA A 450 -30.58 -1.84 2.10
CA ALA A 450 -30.48 -3.02 2.96
C ALA A 450 -29.55 -2.77 4.15
N ALA A 451 -29.67 -3.60 5.19
CA ALA A 451 -28.73 -3.60 6.31
C ALA A 451 -27.26 -3.71 5.85
N GLY A 452 -26.42 -2.80 6.35
CA GLY A 452 -25.03 -2.60 5.96
C GLY A 452 -24.83 -1.54 4.86
N GLU A 453 -25.84 -1.25 4.04
CA GLU A 453 -25.72 -0.26 2.97
C GLU A 453 -25.75 1.17 3.51
N SER A 454 -25.18 2.10 2.75
CA SER A 454 -25.19 3.52 3.09
C SER A 454 -25.36 4.43 1.89
N LEU A 455 -25.79 5.66 2.14
CA LEU A 455 -25.76 6.76 1.18
C LEU A 455 -24.98 7.95 1.74
N VAL A 456 -24.41 8.75 0.85
CA VAL A 456 -23.63 9.95 1.19
C VAL A 456 -24.11 11.13 0.34
N SER A 457 -24.33 12.26 1.02
CA SER A 457 -24.54 13.58 0.44
C SER A 457 -23.35 14.48 0.74
N ASP A 458 -22.65 14.94 -0.29
CA ASP A 458 -21.61 15.98 -0.19
C ASP A 458 -22.20 17.40 -0.34
N GLY A 459 -23.52 17.54 -0.17
CA GLY A 459 -24.20 18.83 -0.34
C GLY A 459 -24.51 19.20 -1.79
N THR A 460 -24.32 18.28 -2.73
CA THR A 460 -24.72 18.43 -4.14
C THR A 460 -26.04 17.68 -4.43
N GLU A 461 -26.60 17.84 -5.62
CA GLU A 461 -27.75 17.04 -6.05
C GLU A 461 -27.43 15.53 -6.18
N LEU A 462 -26.16 15.16 -6.35
CA LEU A 462 -25.75 13.77 -6.54
C LEU A 462 -25.59 13.04 -5.20
N ILE A 463 -26.39 12.01 -5.00
CA ILE A 463 -26.29 11.09 -3.86
C ILE A 463 -25.60 9.81 -4.29
N ARG A 464 -24.58 9.39 -3.54
CA ARG A 464 -23.82 8.16 -3.80
C ARG A 464 -24.26 7.06 -2.85
N LEU A 465 -24.48 5.87 -3.38
CA LEU A 465 -24.83 4.67 -2.63
C LEU A 465 -23.61 3.76 -2.48
N TYR A 466 -23.51 3.11 -1.34
CA TYR A 466 -22.44 2.19 -0.99
C TYR A 466 -23.01 0.87 -0.48
N ASP A 467 -22.39 -0.24 -0.87
CA ASP A 467 -22.73 -1.57 -0.38
C ASP A 467 -22.29 -1.79 1.08
N LYS A 468 -22.61 -2.97 1.64
CA LYS A 468 -22.22 -3.37 3.00
C LYS A 468 -20.72 -3.38 3.30
N ASN A 469 -19.88 -3.38 2.25
CA ASN A 469 -18.43 -3.35 2.36
C ASN A 469 -17.87 -1.94 2.14
N GLY A 470 -18.73 -0.92 2.00
CA GLY A 470 -18.33 0.45 1.71
C GLY A 470 -17.90 0.68 0.26
N LYS A 471 -18.22 -0.23 -0.68
CA LYS A 471 -17.91 -0.03 -2.10
C LYS A 471 -19.01 0.75 -2.81
N PRO A 472 -18.69 1.67 -3.73
CA PRO A 472 -19.71 2.35 -4.52
C PRO A 472 -20.62 1.35 -5.25
N LYS A 473 -21.92 1.49 -5.03
CA LYS A 473 -22.98 0.64 -5.62
C LYS A 473 -23.65 1.32 -6.81
N SER A 474 -24.06 2.57 -6.64
CA SER A 474 -24.68 3.40 -7.68
C SER A 474 -24.80 4.86 -7.21
N SER A 475 -25.43 5.72 -8.00
CA SER A 475 -25.77 7.08 -7.59
C SER A 475 -27.10 7.52 -8.22
N PHE A 476 -27.74 8.52 -7.63
CA PHE A 476 -28.93 9.16 -8.19
C PHE A 476 -28.93 10.66 -7.89
N LYS A 477 -29.73 11.43 -8.65
CA LYS A 477 -29.89 12.87 -8.42
C LYS A 477 -31.14 13.14 -7.59
N LEU A 478 -31.01 14.00 -6.58
CA LEU A 478 -32.14 14.58 -5.88
C LEU A 478 -32.94 15.48 -6.82
N GLN A 479 -34.25 15.57 -6.59
CA GLN A 479 -35.10 16.50 -7.33
C GLN A 479 -34.77 17.97 -7.06
N THR A 480 -34.19 18.24 -5.89
CA THR A 480 -33.72 19.57 -5.51
C THR A 480 -32.43 19.47 -4.73
N ASN A 481 -31.59 20.50 -4.82
CA ASN A 481 -30.36 20.57 -4.03
C ASN A 481 -30.65 20.45 -2.53
N PRO A 482 -29.74 19.81 -1.75
CA PRO A 482 -29.77 19.88 -0.29
C PRO A 482 -29.90 21.34 0.18
N PRO A 483 -30.75 21.63 1.18
CA PRO A 483 -30.87 22.98 1.70
C PRO A 483 -29.54 23.43 2.30
N LYS A 484 -29.33 24.75 2.30
CA LYS A 484 -28.26 25.32 3.11
C LYS A 484 -28.66 25.31 4.58
N VAL A 485 -27.74 24.88 5.45
CA VAL A 485 -27.83 25.00 6.90
C VAL A 485 -26.78 25.99 7.38
N SER A 486 -27.09 26.73 8.44
CA SER A 486 -26.27 27.82 8.96
C SER A 486 -25.99 27.63 10.45
N ALA A 487 -25.28 28.56 11.08
CA ALA A 487 -25.09 28.52 12.51
C ALA A 487 -26.44 28.70 13.22
N GLY A 488 -26.74 27.83 14.19
CA GLY A 488 -27.99 27.90 14.93
C GLY A 488 -28.60 26.53 15.19
N ALA A 489 -29.86 26.55 15.63
CA ALA A 489 -30.66 25.35 15.84
C ALA A 489 -31.45 25.03 14.57
N HIS A 490 -31.31 23.79 14.10
CA HIS A 490 -32.02 23.22 12.97
C HIS A 490 -32.77 21.96 13.42
N VAL A 491 -33.98 21.78 12.90
CA VAL A 491 -34.81 20.61 13.19
C VAL A 491 -34.79 19.68 11.98
N ILE A 492 -34.31 18.46 12.18
CA ILE A 492 -34.31 17.42 11.15
C ILE A 492 -35.31 16.35 11.54
N LEU A 493 -36.25 16.08 10.64
CA LEU A 493 -37.31 15.12 10.84
C LEU A 493 -37.14 14.02 9.80
N ILE A 494 -36.98 12.78 10.26
CA ILE A 494 -36.74 11.63 9.41
C ILE A 494 -37.89 10.63 9.50
N ASP A 495 -38.35 10.18 8.34
CA ASP A 495 -39.40 9.18 8.21
C ASP A 495 -39.04 8.15 7.14
N SER A 496 -39.58 6.94 7.26
CA SER A 496 -39.30 5.84 6.35
C SER A 496 -40.25 4.67 6.53
N GLU A 497 -40.27 3.78 5.55
CA GLU A 497 -41.02 2.52 5.59
C GLU A 497 -40.07 1.31 5.75
N TYR A 498 -40.52 0.33 6.54
CA TYR A 498 -39.87 -0.97 6.70
C TYR A 498 -40.67 -2.02 5.92
N PRO A 499 -40.13 -2.58 4.82
CA PRO A 499 -40.86 -3.56 4.01
C PRO A 499 -41.06 -4.90 4.71
N GLU A 500 -40.20 -5.22 5.68
CA GLU A 500 -40.10 -6.50 6.37
C GLU A 500 -40.33 -6.34 7.90
N ASP A 501 -40.50 -7.47 8.59
CA ASP A 501 -40.58 -7.50 10.06
C ASP A 501 -39.23 -7.16 10.70
N ASP A 502 -38.14 -7.51 10.02
CA ASP A 502 -36.79 -7.11 10.39
C ASP A 502 -36.69 -5.58 10.55
N SER A 503 -36.01 -5.15 11.61
CA SER A 503 -36.07 -3.76 12.09
C SER A 503 -34.68 -3.12 12.13
N PRO A 504 -34.01 -2.93 10.97
CA PRO A 504 -32.73 -2.23 10.94
C PRO A 504 -32.90 -0.78 11.39
N LYS A 505 -31.82 -0.16 11.84
CA LYS A 505 -31.78 1.23 12.28
C LYS A 505 -31.29 2.13 11.15
N ILE A 506 -31.79 3.35 11.10
CA ILE A 506 -31.21 4.40 10.26
C ILE A 506 -30.29 5.24 11.13
N GLU A 507 -29.02 5.27 10.80
CA GLU A 507 -28.00 6.09 11.45
C GLU A 507 -27.57 7.20 10.52
N VAL A 508 -27.64 8.46 10.97
CA VAL A 508 -27.26 9.63 10.20
C VAL A 508 -26.21 10.43 10.95
N GLN A 509 -25.10 10.73 10.27
CA GLN A 509 -24.07 11.63 10.75
C GLN A 509 -23.97 12.83 9.81
N PHE A 510 -24.12 14.03 10.36
CA PHE A 510 -24.03 15.28 9.62
C PHE A 510 -22.61 15.80 9.62
N LYS A 511 -22.21 16.39 8.50
CA LYS A 511 -20.92 17.03 8.31
C LYS A 511 -21.14 18.53 8.12
N GLY A 512 -20.36 19.32 8.84
CA GLY A 512 -20.45 20.77 8.75
C GLY A 512 -19.10 21.46 8.79
N LEU A 513 -18.89 22.38 7.85
CA LEU A 513 -17.84 23.38 7.82
C LEU A 513 -17.81 24.19 9.12
N ASP A 514 -16.79 23.92 9.94
CA ASP A 514 -16.56 24.54 11.24
C ASP A 514 -15.69 25.80 11.10
N LYS A 515 -14.59 25.70 10.35
CA LYS A 515 -13.66 26.80 10.12
C LYS A 515 -13.29 26.97 8.65
N MET A 516 -13.00 28.21 8.29
CA MET A 516 -12.39 28.60 7.02
C MET A 516 -11.24 29.55 7.37
N GLU A 517 -10.04 29.20 6.95
CA GLU A 517 -8.82 29.96 7.21
C GLU A 517 -8.09 30.18 5.89
N GLU A 518 -7.61 31.41 5.66
CA GLU A 518 -6.69 31.67 4.55
C GLU A 518 -5.28 31.27 4.99
N ILE A 519 -4.57 30.56 4.12
CA ILE A 519 -3.17 30.16 4.32
C ILE A 519 -2.33 30.54 3.10
N GLU A 520 -1.08 30.92 3.32
CA GLU A 520 -0.15 31.38 2.29
C GLU A 520 1.30 30.98 2.60
N VAL A 521 2.13 30.85 1.56
CA VAL A 521 3.58 30.55 1.63
C VAL A 521 4.40 31.75 2.09
#